data_AF-A0A0C2D5N2-F1
#
_entry.id   AF-A0A0C2D5N2-F1
#
_cell.length_a   1.000
_cell.length_b   1.000
_cell.length_c   1.000
_cell.angle_alpha   90.00
_cell.angle_beta   90.00
_cell.angle_gamma   90.00
#
_symmetry.space_group_name_H-M   'P 1'
#
loop_
_entity.id
_entity.type
_entity.pdbx_description
1 polymer ?
#
loop_
_entity_poly.entity_id
_entity_poly.type
_entity_poly.pdbx_seq_one_letter_code
_entity_poly.pdbx_strand_id
1 'polypeptide(L)'
;MGGITQLDRICNQDIRQRFGVASIADKLREARLRWSGQVLRADGNKVCRIGFDVDVPGRQTKGRPKQRWLDTLHANLKLARIHPDQAHDRAIWRQRISKADPATKREKR
;
A
#
# COMPACT_ATOMS: atom_id res chain seq x y z
N MET A 1 1.98 4.96 -27.95
CA MET A 1 1.74 3.54 -27.60
C MET A 1 3.02 2.75 -27.82
N GLY A 2 3.42 1.91 -26.86
CA GLY A 2 4.81 1.40 -26.75
C GLY A 2 5.14 0.11 -27.50
N GLY A 3 4.24 -0.45 -28.32
CA GLY A 3 4.53 -1.53 -29.26
C GLY A 3 5.07 -2.85 -28.68
N ILE A 4 5.00 -3.07 -27.36
CA ILE A 4 5.54 -4.27 -26.71
C ILE A 4 4.52 -5.41 -26.78
N THR A 5 4.98 -6.56 -27.26
CA THR A 5 4.23 -7.80 -27.37
C THR A 5 4.86 -8.89 -26.51
N GLN A 6 4.15 -9.99 -26.30
CA GLN A 6 4.68 -11.14 -25.54
C GLN A 6 5.90 -11.79 -26.23
N LEU A 7 6.03 -11.64 -27.56
CA LEU A 7 7.14 -12.19 -28.34
C LEU A 7 8.48 -11.52 -28.04
N ASP A 8 8.46 -10.29 -27.55
CA ASP A 8 9.68 -9.52 -27.24
C ASP A 8 10.41 -10.07 -26.01
N ARG A 9 9.75 -10.93 -25.20
CA ARG A 9 10.31 -11.57 -24.00
C ARG A 9 10.99 -10.62 -23.01
N ILE A 10 10.57 -9.35 -23.01
CA ILE A 10 11.07 -8.31 -22.10
C ILE A 10 10.50 -8.54 -20.71
N CYS A 11 11.33 -8.43 -19.67
CA CYS A 11 10.86 -8.65 -18.32
C CYS A 11 10.01 -7.47 -17.81
N ASN A 12 9.07 -7.75 -16.89
CA ASN A 12 8.19 -6.73 -16.34
C ASN A 12 8.95 -5.60 -15.64
N GLN A 13 10.17 -5.84 -15.14
CA GLN A 13 11.00 -4.80 -14.52
C GLN A 13 11.48 -3.79 -15.57
N ASP A 14 11.97 -4.27 -16.72
CA ASP A 14 12.43 -3.40 -17.82
C ASP A 14 11.28 -2.59 -18.41
N ILE A 15 10.10 -3.20 -18.57
CA ILE A 15 8.88 -2.51 -19.01
C ILE A 15 8.56 -1.37 -18.05
N ARG A 16 8.53 -1.65 -16.74
CA ARG A 16 8.26 -0.64 -15.70
C ARG A 16 9.31 0.47 -15.69
N GLN A 17 10.59 0.14 -15.84
CA GLN A 17 11.67 1.12 -15.92
C GLN A 17 11.51 2.02 -17.16
N ARG A 18 11.19 1.44 -18.32
CA ARG A 18 10.98 2.17 -19.57
C ARG A 18 9.82 3.17 -19.47
N PHE A 19 8.75 2.80 -18.78
CA PHE A 19 7.58 3.67 -18.60
C PHE A 19 7.60 4.47 -17.29
N GLY A 20 8.61 4.28 -16.44
CA GLY A 20 8.73 4.91 -15.12
C GLY A 20 7.67 4.50 -14.09
N VAL A 21 6.97 3.38 -14.30
CA VAL A 21 5.82 2.93 -13.48
C VAL A 21 6.29 2.14 -12.26
N ALA A 22 5.68 2.38 -11.10
CA ALA A 22 6.02 1.65 -9.89
C ALA A 22 5.62 0.17 -9.98
N SER A 23 6.20 -0.66 -9.11
CA SER A 23 5.73 -2.05 -9.00
C SER A 23 4.31 -2.12 -8.44
N ILE A 24 3.56 -3.16 -8.82
CA ILE A 24 2.24 -3.42 -8.24
C ILE A 24 2.34 -3.62 -6.72
N ALA A 25 3.43 -4.23 -6.24
CA ALA A 25 3.68 -4.41 -4.81
C ALA A 25 3.82 -3.06 -4.09
N ASP A 26 4.50 -2.09 -4.70
CA ASP A 26 4.63 -0.73 -4.18
C ASP A 26 3.28 -0.01 -4.12
N LYS A 27 2.48 -0.13 -5.18
CA LYS A 27 1.13 0.47 -5.25
C LYS A 27 0.18 -0.12 -4.21
N LEU A 28 0.20 -1.45 -4.07
CA LEU A 28 -0.56 -2.13 -3.03
C LEU A 28 -0.13 -1.70 -1.63
N ARG A 29 1.18 -1.55 -1.39
CA ARG A 29 1.70 -1.03 -0.12
C ARG A 29 1.22 0.40 0.14
N GLU A 30 1.34 1.29 -0.85
CA GLU A 30 0.86 2.67 -0.75
C GLU A 30 -0.63 2.72 -0.42
N ALA A 31 -1.46 1.93 -1.11
CA ALA A 31 -2.91 1.86 -0.87
C ALA A 31 -3.24 1.38 0.55
N ARG A 32 -2.55 0.34 1.03
CA ARG A 32 -2.69 -0.15 2.41
C ARG A 32 -2.33 0.92 3.45
N LEU A 33 -1.20 1.57 3.27
CA LEU A 33 -0.74 2.62 4.18
C LEU A 33 -1.66 3.86 4.12
N ARG A 34 -2.16 4.21 2.94
CA ARG A 34 -3.15 5.29 2.78
C ARG A 34 -4.44 5.00 3.54
N TRP A 35 -4.98 3.79 3.40
CA TRP A 35 -6.18 3.38 4.13
C TRP A 35 -5.93 3.33 5.64
N SER A 36 -4.84 2.68 6.10
CA SER A 36 -4.52 2.62 7.53
C SER A 36 -4.31 4.00 8.15
N GLY A 37 -3.66 4.94 7.46
CA GLY A 37 -3.52 6.30 7.96
C GLY A 37 -4.85 7.03 8.06
N GLN A 38 -5.84 6.70 7.22
CA GLN A 38 -7.20 7.21 7.37
C GLN A 38 -7.89 6.63 8.61
N VAL A 39 -7.73 5.33 8.85
CA VAL A 39 -8.28 4.65 10.03
C VAL A 39 -7.62 5.14 11.32
N LEU A 40 -6.30 5.33 11.32
CA LEU A 40 -5.55 5.78 12.50
C LEU A 40 -5.95 7.19 12.94
N ARG A 41 -6.40 8.03 12.00
CA ARG A 41 -6.93 9.38 12.25
C ARG A 41 -8.43 9.42 12.51
N ALA A 42 -9.13 8.31 12.35
CA ALA A 42 -10.56 8.24 12.59
C ALA A 42 -10.84 8.17 14.08
N ASP A 43 -11.91 8.83 14.52
CA ASP A 43 -12.39 8.77 15.91
C ASP A 43 -12.67 7.32 16.33
N GLY A 44 -12.48 7.02 17.62
CA GLY A 44 -12.64 5.69 18.20
C GLY A 44 -14.00 5.04 17.94
N ASN A 45 -15.06 5.85 17.82
CA ASN A 45 -16.43 5.36 17.62
C ASN A 45 -16.76 5.00 16.16
N LYS A 46 -15.83 5.20 15.22
CA LYS A 46 -16.06 4.84 13.81
C LYS A 46 -15.84 3.34 13.61
N VAL A 47 -16.74 2.69 12.87
CA VAL A 47 -16.69 1.23 12.59
C VAL A 47 -15.32 0.79 12.07
N CYS A 48 -14.69 1.57 11.19
CA CYS A 48 -13.37 1.24 10.66
C CYS A 48 -12.28 1.21 11.74
N ARG A 49 -12.38 2.07 12.76
CA ARG A 49 -11.43 2.12 13.87
C ARG A 49 -11.67 0.96 14.83
N ILE A 50 -12.92 0.73 15.21
CA ILE A 50 -13.32 -0.41 16.04
C ILE A 50 -12.84 -1.72 15.40
N GLY A 51 -13.16 -1.97 14.13
CA GLY A 51 -12.74 -3.20 13.45
C GLY A 51 -11.23 -3.32 13.22
N PHE A 52 -10.50 -2.21 13.27
CA PHE A 52 -9.04 -2.21 13.20
C PHE A 52 -8.40 -2.58 14.54
N ASP A 53 -8.97 -2.12 15.65
CA ASP A 53 -8.47 -2.34 17.00
C ASP A 53 -8.95 -3.69 17.61
N VAL A 54 -9.95 -4.34 17.01
CA VAL A 54 -10.43 -5.67 17.44
C VAL A 54 -9.33 -6.72 17.26
N ASP A 55 -8.87 -7.28 18.38
CA ASP A 55 -8.14 -8.54 18.38
C ASP A 55 -9.12 -9.69 18.59
N VAL A 56 -9.03 -10.69 17.70
CA VAL A 56 -9.83 -11.90 17.79
C VAL A 56 -8.95 -13.00 18.40
N PRO A 57 -9.17 -13.36 19.68
CA PRO A 57 -8.40 -14.41 20.34
C PRO A 57 -8.72 -15.78 19.74
N GLY A 58 -7.74 -16.68 19.79
CA GLY A 58 -7.89 -18.08 19.35
C GLY A 58 -6.81 -18.55 18.40
N ARG A 59 -6.66 -19.88 18.28
CA ARG A 59 -5.77 -20.50 17.30
C ARG A 59 -6.40 -20.39 15.91
N GLN A 60 -5.61 -20.00 14.91
CA GLN A 60 -6.03 -20.11 13.52
C GLN A 60 -6.24 -21.59 13.16
N THR A 61 -7.34 -21.86 12.47
CA THR A 61 -7.65 -23.19 11.93
C THR A 61 -6.66 -23.57 10.82
N LYS A 62 -6.47 -24.88 10.66
CA LYS A 62 -5.66 -25.43 9.57
C LYS A 62 -6.29 -25.04 8.23
N GLY A 63 -5.54 -24.35 7.37
CA GLY A 63 -5.98 -23.89 6.04
C GLY A 63 -6.00 -22.37 5.85
N ARG A 64 -6.13 -21.58 6.91
CA ARG A 64 -6.05 -20.11 6.79
C ARG A 64 -4.57 -19.67 6.65
N PRO A 65 -4.25 -18.68 5.80
CA PRO A 65 -2.93 -18.07 5.79
C PRO A 65 -2.56 -17.56 7.18
N LYS A 66 -1.33 -17.87 7.63
CA LYS A 66 -0.83 -17.45 8.95
C LYS A 66 -0.71 -15.93 9.07
N GLN A 67 -0.41 -15.27 7.96
CA GLN A 67 -0.22 -13.82 7.88
C GLN A 67 -1.56 -13.08 7.99
N ARG A 68 -1.73 -12.30 9.05
CA ARG A 68 -2.86 -11.38 9.22
C ARG A 68 -2.63 -10.10 8.42
N TRP A 69 -3.72 -9.35 8.25
CA TRP A 69 -3.66 -8.01 7.66
C TRP A 69 -2.75 -7.07 8.47
N LEU A 70 -2.88 -7.07 9.80
CA LEU A 70 -2.07 -6.25 10.69
C LEU A 70 -0.57 -6.59 10.59
N ASP A 71 -0.21 -7.88 10.46
CA ASP A 71 1.19 -8.28 10.25
C ASP A 71 1.76 -7.66 8.96
N THR A 72 0.95 -7.70 7.90
CA THR A 72 1.31 -7.09 6.61
C THR A 72 1.46 -5.57 6.73
N LEU A 73 0.57 -4.93 7.50
CA LEU A 73 0.61 -3.49 7.75
C LEU A 73 1.88 -3.11 8.54
N HIS A 74 2.20 -3.82 9.61
CA HIS A 74 3.42 -3.62 10.40
C HIS A 74 4.68 -3.78 9.54
N ALA A 75 4.73 -4.80 8.68
CA ALA A 75 5.84 -4.98 7.74
C ALA A 75 5.96 -3.79 6.77
N ASN A 76 4.83 -3.29 6.25
CA ASN A 76 4.81 -2.12 5.36
C ASN A 76 5.29 -0.85 6.06
N LEU A 77 4.85 -0.61 7.30
CA LEU A 77 5.28 0.53 8.12
C LEU A 77 6.78 0.48 8.42
N LYS A 78 7.29 -0.70 8.81
CA LYS A 78 8.72 -0.94 9.03
C LYS A 78 9.53 -0.68 7.77
N LEU A 79 9.07 -1.15 6.62
CA LEU A 79 9.72 -0.96 5.34
C LEU A 79 9.72 0.51 4.89
N ALA A 80 8.66 1.25 5.20
CA ALA A 80 8.58 2.69 4.95
C ALA A 80 9.31 3.54 6.01
N ARG A 81 9.76 2.91 7.12
CA ARG A 81 10.37 3.56 8.29
C ARG A 81 9.48 4.65 8.89
N ILE A 82 8.19 4.34 9.06
CA ILE A 82 7.16 5.23 9.60
C ILE A 82 6.59 4.62 10.87
N HIS A 83 6.43 5.41 11.93
CA HIS A 83 5.67 5.02 13.11
C HIS A 83 4.17 5.31 12.92
N PRO A 84 3.23 4.43 13.34
CA PRO A 84 1.79 4.67 13.23
C PRO A 84 1.32 6.06 13.69
N ASP A 85 1.90 6.59 14.78
CA ASP A 85 1.51 7.90 15.33
C ASP A 85 1.75 9.06 14.37
N GLN A 86 2.71 8.92 13.45
CA GLN A 86 2.98 9.90 12.40
C GLN A 86 1.83 10.03 11.40
N ALA A 87 0.81 9.16 11.46
CA ALA A 87 -0.40 9.27 10.63
C ALA A 87 -1.15 10.60 10.82
N HIS A 88 -1.01 11.24 11.99
CA HIS A 88 -1.65 12.53 12.28
C HIS A 88 -1.03 13.67 11.46
N ASP A 89 0.28 13.61 11.21
CA ASP A 89 0.93 14.52 10.26
C ASP A 89 0.66 14.05 8.83
N ARG A 90 -0.32 14.70 8.19
CA ARG A 90 -0.72 14.36 6.81
C ARG A 90 0.38 14.61 5.79
N ALA A 91 1.26 15.59 6.02
CA ALA A 91 2.33 15.93 5.08
C ALA A 91 3.41 14.84 5.12
N ILE A 92 3.90 14.52 6.33
CA ILE A 92 4.89 13.45 6.54
C ILE A 92 4.32 12.11 6.06
N TRP A 93 3.08 11.78 6.43
CA TRP A 93 2.47 10.51 6.02
C TRP A 93 2.41 10.38 4.50
N ARG A 94 1.87 11.39 3.79
CA ARG A 94 1.78 11.37 2.32
C ARG A 94 3.15 11.25 1.68
N GLN A 95 4.13 12.03 2.13
CA GLN A 95 5.48 12.03 1.60
C GLN A 95 6.13 10.65 1.73
N ARG A 96 5.99 10.01 2.89
CA ARG A 96 6.65 8.74 3.21
C ARG A 96 6.00 7.52 2.55
N ILE A 97 4.67 7.53 2.37
CA ILE A 97 3.95 6.39 1.77
C ILE A 97 3.93 6.45 0.24
N SER A 98 4.09 7.63 -0.35
CA SER A 98 3.94 7.83 -1.79
C SER A 98 4.92 6.95 -2.56
N LYS A 99 4.40 6.29 -3.60
CA LYS A 99 5.21 5.62 -4.61
C LYS A 99 4.95 6.34 -5.92
N ALA A 100 5.98 6.96 -6.47
CA ALA A 100 5.85 7.70 -7.71
C ALA A 100 5.42 6.72 -8.82
N ASP A 101 4.28 7.01 -9.44
CA ASP A 101 4.11 6.71 -10.85
C ASP A 101 4.51 7.98 -11.61
N PRO A 102 4.93 7.89 -12.88
CA PRO A 102 5.06 9.09 -13.68
C PRO A 102 3.68 9.74 -13.71
N ALA A 103 3.64 11.06 -13.56
CA ALA A 103 2.43 11.79 -13.85
C ALA A 103 2.04 11.45 -15.30
N THR A 104 1.01 10.61 -15.46
CA THR A 104 0.34 10.52 -16.76
C THR A 104 -0.12 11.95 -17.02
N LYS A 105 0.48 12.62 -18.00
CA LYS A 105 -0.09 13.83 -18.57
C LYS A 105 -1.48 13.39 -18.99
N ARG A 106 -2.49 13.65 -18.17
CA ARG A 106 -3.89 13.46 -18.54
C ARG A 106 -4.07 14.39 -19.73
N GLU A 107 -4.07 13.80 -20.91
CA GLU A 107 -4.43 14.50 -22.14
C GLU A 107 -5.84 15.04 -21.88
N LYS A 108 -5.95 16.37 -21.82
CA LYS A 108 -7.22 17.04 -21.55
C LYS A 108 -8.15 16.65 -22.70
N ARG A 109 -9.23 15.96 -22.35
CA ARG A 109 -10.30 15.60 -23.27
C ARG A 109 -11.14 16.83 -23.59
#